data_AF-A0A958XA70-F1
#
_entry.id   AF-A0A958XA70-F1
#
_cell.length_a   1.000
_cell.length_b   1.000
_cell.length_c   1.000
_cell.angle_alpha   90.00
_cell.angle_beta   90.00
_cell.angle_gamma   90.00
#
_symmetry.space_group_name_H-M   'P 1'
#
loop_
_entity.id
_entity.type
_entity.pdbx_description
1 polymer ?
#
loop_
_entity_poly.entity_id
_entity_poly.type
_entity_poly.pdbx_seq_one_letter_code
_entity_poly.pdbx_strand_id
1 'polypeptide(L)'
;MKQEAPSVDFAELKKLIAAGQVDHVLQALIQFIEGADTKMTTEIYLTSARFRKLELEKRRGEISNKDYSTEFNSVTLTLLEVINALSQLDSAMFSGQPSRAETREEIDRLSQEFAETNSMKSVLSELRMKIHIARKIAAKLVLWPDLIGEFKGTSDPAMICAISRKVKMVPDVQDLDVLVSVIPHAQSNISKGFITNAIAELIYSGQLRLGDDITIREMLDELGKEGDKVLIENVERVEALLDFLTGKIR
;
A
#
# COMPACT_ATOMS: atom_id res chain seq x y z
N MET A 1 -3.05 12.55 24.96
CA MET A 1 -1.66 12.82 25.40
C MET A 1 -0.82 12.87 24.14
N LYS A 2 -0.07 13.95 23.89
CA LYS A 2 0.84 13.99 22.73
C LYS A 2 2.02 13.06 22.99
N GLN A 3 2.32 12.15 22.07
CA GLN A 3 3.52 11.31 22.18
C GLN A 3 4.77 12.19 22.06
N GLU A 4 5.75 11.96 22.95
CA GLU A 4 7.11 12.48 22.77
C GLU A 4 7.69 11.92 21.47
N ALA A 5 8.49 12.72 20.76
CA ALA A 5 9.11 12.25 19.53
C ALA A 5 10.00 11.03 19.83
N PRO A 6 9.81 9.90 19.13
CA PRO A 6 10.66 8.74 19.32
C PRO A 6 12.12 9.12 19.03
N SER A 7 13.04 8.82 19.95
CA SER A 7 14.47 9.07 19.74
C SER A 7 15.07 7.94 18.91
N VAL A 8 15.70 8.26 17.78
CA VAL A 8 16.46 7.31 16.96
C VAL A 8 17.91 7.75 16.84
N ASP A 9 18.82 6.82 17.10
CA ASP A 9 20.24 7.00 16.81
C ASP A 9 20.55 6.56 15.37
N PHE A 10 20.57 7.53 14.45
CA PHE A 10 20.88 7.29 13.04
C PHE A 10 22.30 6.78 12.80
N ALA A 11 23.26 7.07 13.69
CA ALA A 11 24.62 6.55 13.57
C ALA A 11 24.63 5.04 13.89
N GLU A 12 23.85 4.62 14.88
CA GLU A 12 23.68 3.20 15.19
C GLU A 12 22.96 2.45 14.07
N LEU A 13 21.89 3.01 13.49
CA LEU A 13 21.20 2.38 12.35
C LEU A 13 22.14 2.10 11.18
N LYS A 14 23.08 3.01 10.87
CA LYS A 14 24.10 2.79 9.83
C LYS A 14 25.03 1.62 10.15
N LYS A 15 25.41 1.42 11.42
CA LYS A 15 26.21 0.26 11.82
C LYS A 15 25.44 -1.04 11.66
N LEU A 16 24.16 -1.06 12.03
CA LEU A 16 23.29 -2.22 11.86
C LEU A 16 23.15 -2.61 10.38
N ILE A 17 23.02 -1.63 9.48
CA ILE A 17 23.06 -1.87 8.03
C ILE A 17 24.38 -2.54 7.61
N ALA A 18 25.52 -2.00 8.04
CA ALA A 18 26.84 -2.58 7.71
C ALA A 18 27.01 -4.01 8.24
N ALA A 19 26.32 -4.37 9.32
CA ALA A 19 26.26 -5.72 9.87
C ALA A 19 25.20 -6.62 9.18
N GLY A 20 24.49 -6.13 8.16
CA GLY A 20 23.45 -6.87 7.45
C GLY A 20 22.11 -6.98 8.19
N GLN A 21 21.91 -6.22 9.27
CA GLN A 21 20.70 -6.25 10.10
C GLN A 21 19.58 -5.35 9.54
N VAL A 22 19.29 -5.50 8.25
CA VAL A 22 18.33 -4.66 7.51
C VAL A 22 16.92 -4.70 8.11
N ASP A 23 16.45 -5.87 8.56
CA ASP A 23 15.13 -6.02 9.18
C ASP A 23 14.98 -5.16 10.46
N HIS A 24 15.98 -5.19 11.34
CA HIS A 24 16.01 -4.39 12.57
C HIS A 24 15.99 -2.89 12.26
N VAL A 25 16.71 -2.47 11.23
CA VAL A 25 16.76 -1.07 10.79
C VAL A 25 15.39 -0.62 10.28
N LEU A 26 14.74 -1.44 9.45
CA LEU A 26 13.40 -1.17 8.94
C LEU A 26 12.38 -1.08 10.08
N GLN A 27 12.42 -1.99 11.05
CA GLN A 27 11.52 -1.94 12.22
C GLN A 27 11.71 -0.64 13.02
N ALA A 28 12.96 -0.26 13.29
CA ALA A 28 13.26 0.98 14.01
C ALA A 28 12.80 2.23 13.23
N LEU A 29 13.01 2.25 11.91
CA LEU A 29 12.56 3.36 11.07
C LEU A 29 11.03 3.45 11.01
N ILE A 30 10.33 2.32 10.86
CA ILE A 30 8.86 2.28 10.85
C ILE A 30 8.30 2.78 12.18
N GLN A 31 8.87 2.35 13.31
CA GLN A 31 8.45 2.83 14.63
C GLN A 31 8.68 4.33 14.80
N PHE A 32 9.76 4.86 14.22
CA PHE A 32 10.09 6.29 14.29
C PHE A 32 9.16 7.18 13.45
N ILE A 33 8.76 6.70 12.27
CA ILE A 33 7.89 7.43 11.33
C ILE A 33 6.40 7.12 11.49
N GLU A 34 6.02 6.28 12.45
CA GLU A 34 4.64 5.89 12.69
C GLU A 34 3.76 7.13 12.89
N GLY A 35 2.66 7.23 12.13
CA GLY A 35 1.78 8.39 12.14
C GLY A 35 2.33 9.65 11.45
N ALA A 36 3.60 9.71 11.06
CA ALA A 36 4.23 10.90 10.48
C ALA A 36 4.00 11.03 8.98
N ASP A 37 3.38 12.14 8.55
CA ASP A 37 3.18 12.45 7.13
C ASP A 37 4.39 13.16 6.53
N THR A 38 5.40 12.37 6.11
CA THR A 38 6.59 12.89 5.43
C THR A 38 6.81 12.14 4.12
N LYS A 39 7.51 12.76 3.16
CA LYS A 39 7.93 12.06 1.93
C LYS A 39 8.73 10.79 2.23
N MET A 40 9.50 10.78 3.32
CA MET A 40 10.30 9.63 3.73
C MET A 40 9.44 8.47 4.23
N THR A 41 8.24 8.74 4.75
CA THR A 41 7.33 7.71 5.26
C THR A 41 6.96 6.70 4.18
N THR A 42 6.52 7.18 3.02
CA THR A 42 6.23 6.34 1.86
C THR A 42 7.46 5.55 1.40
N GLU A 43 8.62 6.18 1.34
CA GLU A 43 9.87 5.55 0.90
C GLU A 43 10.30 4.41 1.84
N ILE A 44 10.16 4.60 3.15
CA ILE A 44 10.45 3.58 4.16
C ILE A 44 9.52 2.38 3.97
N TYR A 45 8.22 2.61 3.80
CA TYR A 45 7.28 1.51 3.60
C TYR A 45 7.49 0.78 2.26
N LEU A 46 7.79 1.49 1.17
CA LEU A 46 8.13 0.88 -0.11
C LEU A 46 9.41 0.04 -0.02
N THR A 47 10.44 0.56 0.64
CA THR A 47 11.69 -0.16 0.88
C THR A 47 11.46 -1.39 1.75
N SER A 48 10.59 -1.28 2.75
CA SER A 48 10.18 -2.40 3.61
C SER A 48 9.44 -3.49 2.83
N ALA A 49 8.50 -3.11 1.95
CA ALA A 49 7.78 -4.04 1.09
C ALA A 49 8.74 -4.79 0.13
N ARG A 50 9.65 -4.05 -0.53
CA ARG A 50 10.71 -4.64 -1.36
C ARG A 50 11.56 -5.64 -0.60
N PHE A 51 12.00 -5.29 0.62
CA PHE A 51 12.81 -6.18 1.45
C PHE A 51 12.03 -7.44 1.87
N ARG A 52 10.77 -7.30 2.31
CA ARG A 52 9.91 -8.44 2.66
C ARG A 52 9.75 -9.41 1.50
N LYS A 53 9.51 -8.89 0.29
CA LYS A 53 9.41 -9.70 -0.92
C LYS A 53 10.70 -10.46 -1.19
N LEU A 54 11.84 -9.76 -1.16
CA LEU A 54 13.15 -10.34 -1.41
C LEU A 54 13.47 -11.50 -0.43
N GLU A 55 13.17 -11.29 0.85
CA GLU A 55 13.35 -12.33 1.88
C GLU A 55 12.41 -13.53 1.66
N LEU A 56 11.18 -13.28 1.22
CA LEU A 56 10.22 -14.34 0.90
C LEU A 56 10.73 -15.20 -0.28
N GLU A 57 11.12 -14.56 -1.38
CA GLU A 57 11.65 -15.24 -2.57
C GLU A 57 12.90 -16.05 -2.22
N LYS A 58 13.81 -15.50 -1.40
CA LYS A 58 15.00 -16.21 -0.92
C LYS A 58 14.63 -17.47 -0.14
N ARG A 59 13.69 -17.37 0.81
CA ARG A 59 13.24 -18.50 1.63
C ARG A 59 12.58 -19.60 0.81
N ARG A 60 11.90 -19.22 -0.28
CA ARG A 60 11.23 -20.16 -1.21
C ARG A 60 12.16 -20.73 -2.27
N GLY A 61 13.38 -20.20 -2.40
CA GLY A 61 14.31 -20.58 -3.47
C GLY A 61 13.88 -20.08 -4.85
N GLU A 62 13.07 -19.01 -4.90
CA GLU A 62 12.54 -18.41 -6.13
C GLU A 62 13.51 -17.38 -6.76
N ILE A 63 14.57 -17.02 -6.04
CA ILE A 63 15.60 -16.08 -6.48
C ILE A 63 16.99 -16.70 -6.40
N SER A 64 17.83 -16.40 -7.38
CA SER A 64 19.23 -16.85 -7.36
C SER A 64 20.04 -16.10 -6.30
N ASN A 65 21.12 -16.71 -5.78
CA ASN A 65 21.99 -16.04 -4.81
C ASN A 65 22.61 -14.74 -5.35
N LYS A 66 22.89 -14.69 -6.65
CA LYS A 66 23.47 -13.51 -7.30
C LYS A 66 22.48 -12.36 -7.37
N ASP A 67 21.24 -12.66 -7.79
CA ASP A 67 20.18 -11.65 -7.90
C ASP A 67 19.76 -11.18 -6.51
N TYR A 68 19.67 -12.10 -5.54
CA TYR A 68 19.42 -11.76 -4.15
C TYR A 68 20.47 -10.78 -3.61
N SER A 69 21.76 -11.06 -3.80
CA SER A 69 22.82 -10.15 -3.35
C SER A 69 22.72 -8.78 -4.00
N THR A 70 22.31 -8.71 -5.27
CA THR A 70 22.17 -7.45 -6.00
C THR A 70 21.01 -6.62 -5.46
N GLU A 71 19.84 -7.23 -5.30
CA GLU A 71 18.66 -6.57 -4.75
C GLU A 71 18.83 -6.19 -3.28
N PHE A 72 19.46 -7.06 -2.48
CA PHE A 72 19.77 -6.76 -1.08
C PHE A 72 20.68 -5.54 -0.94
N ASN A 73 21.69 -5.42 -1.81
CA ASN A 73 22.55 -4.25 -1.86
C ASN A 73 21.78 -3.00 -2.31
N SER A 74 20.85 -3.12 -3.27
CA SER A 74 19.97 -2.01 -3.66
C SER A 74 19.12 -1.51 -2.48
N VAL A 75 18.45 -2.42 -1.76
CA VAL A 75 17.68 -2.10 -0.55
C VAL A 75 18.55 -1.40 0.50
N THR A 76 19.76 -1.93 0.73
CA THR A 76 20.72 -1.39 1.68
C THR A 76 21.14 0.05 1.33
N LEU A 77 21.40 0.33 0.06
CA LEU A 77 21.74 1.68 -0.41
C LEU A 77 20.57 2.65 -0.21
N THR A 78 19.36 2.26 -0.59
CA THR A 78 18.16 3.08 -0.37
C THR A 78 17.96 3.39 1.12
N LEU A 79 18.18 2.43 2.02
CA LEU A 79 18.07 2.67 3.46
C LEU A 79 19.11 3.67 3.97
N LEU A 80 20.35 3.63 3.47
CA LEU A 80 21.36 4.61 3.83
C LEU A 80 20.98 6.01 3.36
N GLU A 81 20.40 6.15 2.17
CA GLU A 81 19.88 7.42 1.66
C GLU A 81 18.73 7.96 2.52
N VAL A 82 17.78 7.09 2.88
CA VAL A 82 16.67 7.43 3.79
C VAL A 82 17.18 7.90 5.15
N ILE A 83 18.11 7.16 5.77
CA ILE A 83 18.68 7.54 7.06
C ILE A 83 19.40 8.90 6.96
N ASN A 84 20.16 9.13 5.89
CA ASN A 84 20.84 10.41 5.67
C ASN A 84 19.83 11.56 5.52
N ALA A 85 18.75 11.35 4.75
CA ALA A 85 17.70 12.35 4.59
C ALA A 85 16.99 12.65 5.91
N LEU A 86 16.60 11.62 6.67
CA LEU A 86 15.95 11.77 7.98
C LEU A 86 16.84 12.50 8.98
N SER A 87 18.15 12.23 8.98
CA SER A 87 19.10 12.89 9.89
C SER A 87 19.22 14.41 9.69
N GLN A 88 18.71 14.93 8.56
CA GLN A 88 18.69 16.35 8.23
C GLN A 88 17.33 17.01 8.53
N LEU A 89 16.30 16.24 8.89
CA LEU A 89 14.98 16.77 9.18
C LEU A 89 14.86 17.23 10.64
N ASP A 90 14.00 18.21 10.87
CA ASP A 90 13.67 18.67 12.21
C ASP A 90 12.87 17.59 12.95
N SER A 91 13.35 17.19 14.13
CA SER A 91 12.64 16.27 15.04
C SER A 91 11.20 16.68 15.34
N ALA A 92 10.90 17.99 15.30
CA ALA A 92 9.54 18.50 15.49
C ALA A 92 8.55 17.97 14.43
N MET A 93 9.01 17.61 13.23
CA MET A 93 8.18 17.02 12.17
C MET A 93 7.61 15.64 12.54
N PHE A 94 8.21 14.97 13.53
CA PHE A 94 7.78 13.67 14.03
C PHE A 94 7.01 13.77 15.36
N SER A 95 6.86 14.99 15.89
CA SER A 95 6.13 15.26 17.14
C SER A 95 4.66 15.60 16.88
N GLY A 96 3.78 15.26 17.83
CA GLY A 96 2.37 15.64 17.77
C GLY A 96 1.56 14.92 16.70
N GLN A 97 1.99 13.73 16.28
CA GLN A 97 1.24 12.88 15.36
C GLN A 97 -0.11 12.47 15.98
N PRO A 98 -1.17 12.37 15.17
CA PRO A 98 -2.46 11.86 15.64
C PRO A 98 -2.27 10.43 16.11
N SER A 99 -2.81 10.10 17.28
CA SER A 99 -2.81 8.74 17.78
C SER A 99 -3.59 7.81 16.84
N ARG A 100 -3.34 6.50 16.97
CA ARG A 100 -4.11 5.47 16.28
C ARG A 100 -5.62 5.62 16.49
N ALA A 101 -6.05 5.93 17.71
CA ALA A 101 -7.46 6.12 18.06
C ALA A 101 -8.06 7.35 17.36
N GLU A 102 -7.39 8.50 17.42
CA GLU A 102 -7.82 9.72 16.71
C GLU A 102 -7.88 9.50 15.19
N THR A 103 -6.91 8.77 14.64
CA THR A 103 -6.89 8.41 13.22
C THR A 103 -8.07 7.51 12.86
N ARG A 104 -8.39 6.51 13.70
CA ARG A 104 -9.52 5.61 13.50
C ARG A 104 -10.85 6.34 13.51
N GLU A 105 -11.05 7.25 14.47
CA GLU A 105 -12.25 8.12 14.54
C GLU A 105 -12.36 9.01 13.30
N GLU A 106 -11.25 9.55 12.82
CA GLU A 106 -11.24 10.36 11.61
C GLU A 106 -11.60 9.54 10.36
N ILE A 107 -11.14 8.29 10.28
CA ILE A 107 -11.52 7.36 9.21
C ILE A 107 -13.03 7.09 9.24
N ASP A 108 -13.62 6.84 10.41
CA ASP A 108 -15.07 6.64 10.53
C ASP A 108 -15.86 7.86 10.07
N ARG A 109 -15.43 9.06 10.48
CA ARG A 109 -16.05 10.31 10.03
C ARG A 109 -15.95 10.48 8.51
N LEU A 110 -14.79 10.20 7.93
CA LEU A 110 -14.59 10.29 6.48
C LEU A 110 -15.43 9.25 5.73
N SER A 111 -15.60 8.04 6.28
CA SER A 111 -16.50 7.04 5.71
C SER A 111 -17.96 7.53 5.70
N GLN A 112 -18.43 8.15 6.78
CA GLN A 112 -19.76 8.78 6.82
C GLN A 112 -19.90 9.89 5.77
N GLU A 113 -18.90 10.78 5.66
CA GLU A 113 -18.85 11.83 4.63
C GLU A 113 -18.92 11.23 3.22
N PHE A 114 -18.27 10.08 2.98
CA PHE A 114 -18.33 9.37 1.71
C PHE A 114 -19.76 8.93 1.39
N ALA A 115 -20.48 8.37 2.36
CA ALA A 115 -21.86 7.93 2.18
C ALA A 115 -22.81 9.10 1.88
N GLU A 116 -22.59 10.25 2.53
CA GLU A 116 -23.37 11.47 2.32
C GLU A 116 -23.24 12.02 0.90
N THR A 117 -22.13 11.76 0.20
CA THR A 117 -21.95 12.19 -1.20
C THR A 117 -23.03 11.65 -2.15
N ASN A 118 -23.67 10.52 -1.82
CA ASN A 118 -24.77 9.96 -2.62
C ASN A 118 -25.98 10.90 -2.73
N SER A 119 -26.08 11.89 -1.84
CA SER A 119 -27.15 12.92 -1.87
C SER A 119 -26.84 14.09 -2.81
N MET A 120 -25.66 14.12 -3.43
CA MET A 120 -25.26 15.21 -4.32
C MET A 120 -26.01 15.14 -5.65
N LYS A 121 -26.51 16.31 -6.12
CA LYS A 121 -27.25 16.41 -7.39
C LYS A 121 -26.39 16.14 -8.63
N SER A 122 -25.08 16.38 -8.53
CA SER A 122 -24.14 16.26 -9.65
C SER A 122 -23.33 14.99 -9.51
N VAL A 123 -23.52 14.04 -10.44
CA VAL A 123 -22.78 12.77 -10.50
C VAL A 123 -21.27 13.01 -10.57
N LEU A 124 -20.82 14.00 -11.35
CA LEU A 124 -19.40 14.32 -11.46
C LEU A 124 -18.82 14.86 -10.14
N SER A 125 -19.59 15.67 -9.42
CA SER A 125 -19.19 16.22 -8.12
C SER A 125 -19.14 15.12 -7.06
N GLU A 126 -20.15 14.23 -7.06
CA GLU A 126 -20.19 13.03 -6.22
C GLU A 126 -18.93 12.18 -6.43
N LEU A 127 -18.63 11.80 -7.67
CA LEU A 127 -17.46 10.97 -7.99
C LEU A 127 -16.15 11.63 -7.55
N ARG A 128 -15.98 12.94 -7.81
CA ARG A 128 -14.79 13.68 -7.37
C ARG A 128 -14.65 13.68 -5.85
N MET A 129 -15.75 13.86 -5.13
CA MET A 129 -15.73 13.87 -3.67
C MET A 129 -15.42 12.48 -3.11
N LYS A 130 -16.04 11.43 -3.63
CA LYS A 130 -15.72 10.03 -3.27
C LYS A 130 -14.23 9.73 -3.45
N ILE A 131 -13.65 10.11 -4.59
CA ILE A 131 -12.21 9.95 -4.87
C ILE A 131 -11.35 10.72 -3.87
N HIS A 132 -11.74 11.96 -3.54
CA HIS A 132 -11.02 12.82 -2.59
C HIS A 132 -11.03 12.22 -1.18
N ILE A 133 -12.19 11.77 -0.71
CA ILE A 133 -12.35 11.16 0.61
C ILE A 133 -11.58 9.84 0.68
N ALA A 134 -11.70 8.96 -0.32
CA ALA A 134 -10.94 7.72 -0.39
C ALA A 134 -9.43 7.97 -0.34
N ARG A 135 -8.94 9.05 -0.96
CA ARG A 135 -7.53 9.47 -0.88
C ARG A 135 -7.13 9.89 0.54
N LYS A 136 -7.97 10.65 1.24
CA LYS A 136 -7.70 11.05 2.63
C LYS A 136 -7.63 9.85 3.57
N ILE A 137 -8.56 8.90 3.42
CA ILE A 137 -8.55 7.67 4.21
C ILE A 137 -7.30 6.84 3.87
N ALA A 138 -6.99 6.68 2.59
CA ALA A 138 -5.80 5.93 2.16
C ALA A 138 -4.49 6.51 2.71
N ALA A 139 -4.34 7.84 2.72
CA ALA A 139 -3.19 8.49 3.33
C ALA A 139 -3.05 8.09 4.82
N LYS A 140 -4.15 8.06 5.57
CA LYS A 140 -4.14 7.61 6.98
C LYS A 140 -3.79 6.13 7.12
N LEU A 141 -4.29 5.27 6.23
CA LEU A 141 -3.95 3.85 6.21
C LEU A 141 -2.48 3.60 5.85
N VAL A 142 -1.84 4.48 5.07
CA VAL A 142 -0.38 4.41 4.84
C VAL A 142 0.39 4.74 6.12
N LEU A 143 -0.06 5.75 6.88
CA LEU A 143 0.58 6.14 8.14
C LEU A 143 0.38 5.11 9.25
N TRP A 144 -0.71 4.34 9.18
CA TRP A 144 -1.09 3.31 10.14
C TRP A 144 -1.47 1.99 9.41
N PRO A 145 -0.51 1.26 8.82
CA PRO A 145 -0.80 0.07 8.00
C PRO A 145 -1.58 -1.01 8.75
N ASP A 146 -1.33 -1.16 10.05
CA ASP A 146 -2.00 -2.15 10.90
C ASP A 146 -3.53 -1.94 10.97
N LEU A 147 -4.02 -0.72 10.73
CA LEU A 147 -5.46 -0.45 10.69
C LEU A 147 -6.15 -1.19 9.54
N ILE A 148 -5.45 -1.50 8.45
CA ILE A 148 -6.02 -2.26 7.32
C ILE A 148 -6.55 -3.61 7.77
N GLY A 149 -5.89 -4.24 8.74
CA GLY A 149 -6.33 -5.52 9.31
C GLY A 149 -7.73 -5.45 9.93
N GLU A 150 -8.11 -4.30 10.51
CA GLU A 150 -9.46 -4.10 11.09
C GLU A 150 -10.55 -4.04 10.02
N PHE A 151 -10.20 -3.69 8.79
CA PHE A 151 -11.14 -3.51 7.68
C PHE A 151 -11.08 -4.65 6.65
N LYS A 152 -10.36 -5.73 6.95
CA LYS A 152 -10.33 -6.91 6.09
C LYS A 152 -11.75 -7.49 5.96
N GLY A 153 -12.21 -7.72 4.73
CA GLY A 153 -13.57 -8.17 4.45
C GLY A 153 -14.66 -7.13 4.72
N THR A 154 -14.31 -5.84 4.81
CA THR A 154 -15.31 -4.78 4.98
C THR A 154 -16.26 -4.70 3.78
N SER A 155 -17.52 -4.37 4.05
CA SER A 155 -18.51 -4.03 3.02
C SER A 155 -18.70 -2.53 2.84
N ASP A 156 -17.95 -1.69 3.57
CA ASP A 156 -18.02 -0.23 3.45
C ASP A 156 -17.35 0.24 2.15
N PRO A 157 -18.09 0.83 1.19
CA PRO A 157 -17.54 1.29 -0.08
C PRO A 157 -16.40 2.31 0.07
N ALA A 158 -16.44 3.16 1.09
CA ALA A 158 -15.39 4.15 1.35
C ALA A 158 -14.07 3.44 1.68
N MET A 159 -14.14 2.43 2.55
CA MET A 159 -12.99 1.64 2.96
C MET A 159 -12.48 0.74 1.84
N ILE A 160 -13.35 0.13 1.04
CA ILE A 160 -12.93 -0.66 -0.14
C ILE A 160 -12.10 0.22 -1.09
N CYS A 161 -12.59 1.43 -1.39
CA CYS A 161 -11.87 2.39 -2.24
C CYS A 161 -10.55 2.84 -1.59
N ALA A 162 -10.56 3.11 -0.28
CA ALA A 162 -9.39 3.57 0.45
C ALA A 162 -8.29 2.51 0.58
N ILE A 163 -8.64 1.27 0.90
CA ILE A 163 -7.71 0.12 0.93
C ILE A 163 -7.07 -0.03 -0.44
N SER A 164 -7.87 -0.11 -1.50
CA SER A 164 -7.37 -0.21 -2.88
C SER A 164 -6.44 0.96 -3.22
N ARG A 165 -6.77 2.16 -2.77
CA ARG A 165 -5.94 3.34 -2.97
C ARG A 165 -4.63 3.29 -2.18
N LYS A 166 -4.63 2.77 -0.94
CA LYS A 166 -3.41 2.51 -0.17
C LYS A 166 -2.53 1.53 -0.92
N VAL A 167 -3.08 0.40 -1.37
CA VAL A 167 -2.32 -0.63 -2.10
C VAL A 167 -1.68 -0.04 -3.36
N LYS A 168 -2.41 0.83 -4.06
CA LYS A 168 -1.84 1.59 -5.17
C LYS A 168 -0.73 2.58 -4.77
N MET A 169 -0.73 3.11 -3.56
CA MET A 169 0.29 4.07 -3.11
C MET A 169 1.54 3.36 -2.58
N VAL A 170 1.35 2.28 -1.84
CA VAL A 170 2.39 1.50 -1.18
C VAL A 170 2.00 0.02 -1.28
N PRO A 171 2.27 -0.60 -2.45
CA PRO A 171 1.97 -2.01 -2.66
C PRO A 171 2.88 -2.89 -1.81
N ASP A 172 2.30 -3.88 -1.15
CA ASP A 172 3.00 -4.92 -0.40
C ASP A 172 2.58 -6.31 -0.87
N VAL A 173 3.50 -7.28 -0.76
CA VAL A 173 3.26 -8.69 -1.07
C VAL A 173 2.05 -9.29 -0.32
N GLN A 174 1.70 -8.76 0.85
CA GLN A 174 0.54 -9.21 1.64
C GLN A 174 -0.79 -8.55 1.25
N ASP A 175 -0.76 -7.47 0.47
CA ASP A 175 -1.96 -6.69 0.14
C ASP A 175 -2.93 -7.45 -0.77
N LEU A 176 -2.46 -8.42 -1.56
CA LEU A 176 -3.32 -9.25 -2.41
C LEU A 176 -4.42 -9.95 -1.59
N ASP A 177 -4.06 -10.50 -0.42
CA ASP A 177 -5.00 -11.20 0.46
C ASP A 177 -6.08 -10.26 1.03
N VAL A 178 -5.74 -8.97 1.19
CA VAL A 178 -6.69 -7.94 1.60
C VAL A 178 -7.62 -7.60 0.45
N LEU A 179 -7.10 -7.39 -0.76
CA LEU A 179 -7.91 -7.09 -1.95
C LEU A 179 -8.90 -8.23 -2.26
N VAL A 180 -8.45 -9.49 -2.20
CA VAL A 180 -9.32 -10.67 -2.37
C VAL A 180 -10.51 -10.62 -1.39
N SER A 181 -10.27 -10.23 -0.14
CA SER A 181 -11.32 -10.20 0.88
C SER A 181 -12.40 -9.14 0.64
N VAL A 182 -12.10 -8.06 -0.09
CA VAL A 182 -13.04 -6.95 -0.30
C VAL A 182 -13.76 -7.01 -1.65
N ILE A 183 -13.27 -7.79 -2.61
CA ILE A 183 -13.88 -7.94 -3.94
C ILE A 183 -15.36 -8.35 -3.90
N PRO A 184 -15.78 -9.35 -3.08
CA PRO A 184 -17.19 -9.76 -3.02
C PRO A 184 -18.14 -8.62 -2.60
N HIS A 185 -17.60 -7.57 -1.96
CA HIS A 185 -18.36 -6.43 -1.47
C HIS A 185 -18.25 -5.20 -2.39
N ALA A 186 -17.46 -5.26 -3.47
CA ALA A 186 -17.27 -4.17 -4.41
C ALA A 186 -18.44 -4.07 -5.41
N GLN A 187 -19.56 -3.51 -4.96
CA GLN A 187 -20.81 -3.49 -5.73
C GLN A 187 -20.88 -2.41 -6.82
N SER A 188 -20.01 -1.40 -6.76
CA SER A 188 -20.07 -0.24 -7.67
C SER A 188 -18.89 -0.18 -8.63
N ASN A 189 -19.07 0.38 -9.83
CA ASN A 189 -17.99 0.56 -10.80
C ASN A 189 -16.83 1.39 -10.24
N ILE A 190 -17.12 2.35 -9.35
CA ILE A 190 -16.07 3.11 -8.68
C ILE A 190 -15.22 2.20 -7.79
N SER A 191 -15.82 1.39 -6.91
CA SER A 191 -15.07 0.50 -6.03
C SER A 191 -14.31 -0.57 -6.83
N LYS A 192 -14.95 -1.19 -7.83
CA LYS A 192 -14.31 -2.16 -8.72
C LYS A 192 -13.12 -1.54 -9.44
N GLY A 193 -13.28 -0.35 -10.02
CA GLY A 193 -12.19 0.36 -10.70
C GLY A 193 -11.03 0.75 -9.78
N PHE A 194 -11.29 1.06 -8.51
CA PHE A 194 -10.22 1.27 -7.52
C PHE A 194 -9.44 -0.02 -7.26
N ILE A 195 -10.11 -1.17 -7.11
CA ILE A 195 -9.45 -2.47 -6.91
C ILE A 195 -8.64 -2.85 -8.16
N THR A 196 -9.19 -2.71 -9.37
CA THR A 196 -8.47 -2.99 -10.63
C THR A 196 -7.18 -2.18 -10.73
N ASN A 197 -7.22 -0.90 -10.35
CA ASN A 197 -6.03 -0.04 -10.33
C ASN A 197 -5.00 -0.45 -9.26
N ALA A 198 -5.45 -1.02 -8.14
CA ALA A 198 -4.56 -1.55 -7.11
C ALA A 198 -3.85 -2.82 -7.57
N ILE A 199 -4.59 -3.73 -8.24
CA ILE A 199 -4.05 -4.94 -8.86
C ILE A 199 -2.98 -4.56 -9.90
N ALA A 200 -3.26 -3.57 -10.76
CA ALA A 200 -2.29 -3.07 -11.72
C ALA A 200 -0.98 -2.63 -11.05
N GLU A 201 -1.09 -1.92 -9.92
CA GLU A 201 0.10 -1.47 -9.18
C GLU A 201 0.87 -2.63 -8.53
N LEU A 202 0.18 -3.64 -7.98
CA LEU A 202 0.84 -4.84 -7.46
C LEU A 202 1.65 -5.57 -8.55
N ILE A 203 1.10 -5.60 -9.78
CA ILE A 203 1.79 -6.12 -10.95
C ILE A 203 3.01 -5.26 -11.30
N TYR A 204 2.84 -3.94 -11.47
CA TYR A 204 3.93 -3.03 -11.86
C TYR A 204 5.08 -2.94 -10.85
N SER A 205 4.74 -2.92 -9.56
CA SER A 205 5.70 -2.90 -8.46
C SER A 205 6.40 -4.24 -8.26
N GLY A 206 5.98 -5.27 -9.01
CA GLY A 206 6.51 -6.62 -8.93
C GLY A 206 6.30 -7.22 -7.55
N GLN A 207 5.21 -6.91 -6.84
CA GLN A 207 4.93 -7.45 -5.49
C GLN A 207 4.19 -8.79 -5.53
N LEU A 208 3.98 -9.35 -6.72
CA LEU A 208 3.35 -10.65 -6.89
C LEU A 208 4.30 -11.80 -6.53
N ARG A 209 3.72 -12.84 -5.94
CA ARG A 209 4.35 -14.13 -5.67
C ARG A 209 4.15 -15.05 -6.88
N LEU A 210 5.00 -16.07 -6.98
CA LEU A 210 4.78 -17.14 -7.96
C LEU A 210 3.41 -17.81 -7.71
N GLY A 211 2.57 -17.88 -8.75
CA GLY A 211 1.22 -18.46 -8.71
C GLY A 211 0.08 -17.48 -8.38
N ASP A 212 0.38 -16.23 -8.01
CA ASP A 212 -0.64 -15.21 -7.77
C ASP A 212 -1.43 -14.85 -9.04
N ASP A 213 -0.93 -15.20 -10.23
CA ASP A 213 -1.58 -14.92 -11.51
C ASP A 213 -2.95 -15.60 -11.65
N ILE A 214 -3.14 -16.76 -11.03
CA ILE A 214 -4.43 -17.46 -11.03
C ILE A 214 -5.44 -16.66 -10.22
N THR A 215 -5.09 -16.30 -8.99
CA THR A 215 -5.95 -15.50 -8.10
C THR A 215 -6.27 -14.15 -8.73
N ILE A 216 -5.30 -13.47 -9.35
CA ILE A 216 -5.54 -12.18 -10.00
C ILE A 216 -6.53 -12.32 -11.16
N ARG A 217 -6.47 -13.39 -11.96
CA ARG A 217 -7.46 -13.61 -13.02
C ARG A 217 -8.87 -13.77 -12.47
N GLU A 218 -9.02 -14.60 -11.43
CA GLU A 218 -10.32 -14.77 -10.75
C GLU A 218 -10.86 -13.44 -10.22
N MET A 219 -9.97 -12.60 -9.67
CA MET A 219 -10.31 -11.25 -9.22
C MET A 219 -10.74 -10.35 -10.39
N LEU A 220 -9.99 -10.34 -11.49
CA LEU A 220 -10.27 -9.51 -12.67
C LEU A 220 -11.58 -9.93 -13.35
N ASP A 221 -11.84 -11.24 -13.48
CA ASP A 221 -13.09 -11.79 -13.96
C ASP A 221 -14.28 -11.30 -13.10
N GLU A 222 -14.17 -11.36 -11.77
CA GLU A 222 -15.23 -10.89 -10.86
C GLU A 222 -15.44 -9.37 -10.96
N LEU A 223 -14.35 -8.59 -11.07
CA LEU A 223 -14.41 -7.14 -11.20
C LEU A 223 -15.00 -6.70 -12.55
N GLY A 224 -14.84 -7.47 -13.61
CA GLY A 224 -15.39 -7.18 -14.94
C GLY A 224 -16.90 -7.42 -15.05
N LYS A 225 -17.47 -8.30 -14.20
CA LYS A 225 -18.90 -8.63 -14.24
C LYS A 225 -19.76 -7.38 -14.04
N GLU A 226 -20.75 -7.22 -14.92
CA GLU A 226 -21.72 -6.12 -14.89
C GLU A 226 -21.09 -4.71 -14.90
N GLY A 227 -19.81 -4.61 -15.27
CA GLY A 227 -19.10 -3.34 -15.36
C GLY A 227 -19.60 -2.49 -16.53
N ASP A 228 -19.42 -1.17 -16.42
CA ASP A 228 -19.55 -0.32 -17.60
C ASP A 228 -18.35 -0.53 -18.56
N LYS A 229 -18.48 0.03 -19.76
CA LYS A 229 -17.44 -0.07 -20.79
C LYS A 229 -16.07 0.39 -20.31
N VAL A 230 -16.00 1.45 -19.48
CA VAL A 230 -14.73 2.01 -19.01
C VAL A 230 -14.06 1.07 -18.01
N LEU A 231 -14.84 0.46 -17.12
CA LEU A 231 -14.35 -0.53 -16.17
C LEU A 231 -13.87 -1.79 -16.90
N ILE A 232 -14.65 -2.33 -17.83
CA ILE A 232 -14.29 -3.52 -18.61
C ILE A 232 -12.98 -3.28 -19.37
N GLU A 233 -12.85 -2.18 -20.10
CA GLU A 233 -11.61 -1.82 -20.80
C GLU A 233 -10.42 -1.65 -19.84
N ASN A 234 -10.65 -1.28 -18.57
CA ASN A 234 -9.58 -1.21 -17.58
C ASN A 234 -9.17 -2.61 -17.09
N VAL A 235 -10.13 -3.49 -16.85
CA VAL A 235 -9.89 -4.88 -16.47
C VAL A 235 -9.08 -5.59 -17.55
N GLU A 236 -9.52 -5.51 -18.81
CA GLU A 236 -8.83 -6.11 -19.97
C GLU A 236 -7.38 -5.62 -20.10
N ARG A 237 -7.12 -4.33 -19.83
CA ARG A 237 -5.76 -3.77 -19.83
C ARG A 237 -4.87 -4.37 -18.75
N VAL A 238 -5.42 -4.61 -17.57
CA VAL A 238 -4.67 -5.23 -16.46
C VAL A 238 -4.44 -6.71 -16.72
N GLU A 239 -5.41 -7.41 -17.34
CA GLU A 239 -5.23 -8.79 -17.80
C GLU A 239 -4.13 -8.90 -18.85
N ALA A 240 -4.14 -8.03 -19.86
CA ALA A 240 -3.10 -8.02 -20.89
C ALA A 240 -1.70 -7.78 -20.31
N LEU A 241 -1.59 -6.92 -19.30
CA LEU A 241 -0.34 -6.71 -18.57
C LEU A 241 0.12 -7.99 -17.84
N LEU A 242 -0.81 -8.67 -17.16
CA LEU A 242 -0.50 -9.94 -16.48
C LEU A 242 -0.08 -11.01 -17.49
N ASP A 243 -0.76 -11.09 -18.65
CA ASP A 243 -0.42 -12.03 -19.72
C ASP A 243 0.98 -11.78 -20.30
N PHE A 244 1.35 -10.51 -20.48
CA PHE A 244 2.69 -10.14 -20.92
C PHE A 244 3.75 -10.61 -19.93
N LEU A 245 3.56 -10.35 -18.63
CA LEU A 245 4.54 -10.73 -17.60
C LEU A 245 4.62 -12.23 -17.34
N THR A 246 3.51 -12.95 -17.50
CA THR A 246 3.46 -14.41 -17.39
C THR A 246 3.88 -15.12 -18.68
N GLY A 247 4.22 -14.37 -19.73
CA GLY A 247 4.67 -14.92 -21.02
C GLY A 247 3.59 -15.64 -21.83
N LYS A 248 2.31 -15.38 -21.52
CA LYS A 248 1.17 -15.93 -22.28
C LYS A 248 0.93 -15.19 -23.59
N ILE A 249 1.35 -13.92 -23.67
CA ILE A 249 1.43 -13.15 -24.91
C ILE A 249 2.90 -12.88 -25.20
N ARG A 250 3.36 -13.21 -26.42
CA ARG A 250 4.71 -12.94 -26.93
C ARG A 250 4.65 -11.93 -28.05
#